data_AF-A0A6B1CLD4-F1
#
_entry.id   AF-A0A6B1CLD4-F1
#
_cell.length_a   1.000
_cell.length_b   1.000
_cell.length_c   1.000
_cell.angle_alpha   90.00
_cell.angle_beta   90.00
_cell.angle_gamma   90.00
#
_symmetry.space_group_name_H-M   'P 1'
#
loop_
_entity.id
_entity.type
_entity.pdbx_description
1 polymer ?
#
loop_
_entity_poly.entity_id
_entity_poly.type
_entity_poly.pdbx_seq_one_letter_code
_entity_poly.pdbx_strand_id
1 'polypeptide(L)' 'MALDQLHTELQALMAAIDNGEGESIATHLRQLDELGQELGSEAPPMLRHYLEKRSYTKALDFLEGRDEAAAPNC' A
#
# COMPACT_ATOMS: atom_id res chain seq x y z
N MET A 1 -8.56 1.80 10.91
CA MET A 1 -8.96 2.94 10.04
C MET A 1 -7.84 3.30 9.08
N ALA A 2 -6.60 3.50 9.55
CA ALA A 2 -5.45 3.83 8.68
C ALA A 2 -5.11 2.75 7.62
N LEU A 3 -5.30 1.46 7.91
CA LEU A 3 -5.06 0.37 6.94
C LEU A 3 -6.01 0.44 5.72
N ASP A 4 -7.27 0.82 5.97
CA ASP A 4 -8.33 0.94 4.96
C ASP A 4 -8.07 2.16 4.05
N GLN A 5 -7.57 3.26 4.64
CA GLN A 5 -7.09 4.43 3.90
C GLN A 5 -5.88 4.08 3.04
N LEU A 6 -4.90 3.35 3.57
CA LEU A 6 -3.73 2.90 2.81
C LEU A 6 -4.14 2.04 1.60
N HIS A 7 -5.12 1.15 1.79
CA HIS A 7 -5.66 0.33 0.70
C HIS A 7 -6.30 1.20 -0.39
N THR A 8 -7.13 2.17 0.00
CA THR A 8 -7.79 3.09 -0.93
C THR A 8 -6.76 3.94 -1.71
N GLU A 9 -5.73 4.45 -1.03
CA GLU A 9 -4.66 5.23 -1.68
C GLU A 9 -3.82 4.39 -2.65
N LEU A 10 -3.53 3.12 -2.32
CA LEU A 10 -2.84 2.20 -3.23
C LEU A 10 -3.66 1.95 -4.51
N GLN A 11 -4.99 1.80 -4.38
CA GLN A 11 -5.86 1.64 -5.54
C GLN A 11 -5.92 2.92 -6.39
N ALA A 12 -6.04 4.09 -5.75
CA ALA A 12 -6.04 5.37 -6.43
C ALA A 12 -4.72 5.63 -7.17
N LEU A 13 -3.58 5.32 -6.54
CA LEU A 13 -2.27 5.39 -7.17
C LEU A 13 -2.20 4.50 -8.43
N MET A 14 -2.67 3.26 -8.34
CA MET A 14 -2.68 2.35 -9.48
C MET A 14 -3.57 2.84 -10.62
N ALA A 15 -4.75 3.39 -10.31
CA ALA A 15 -5.64 4.00 -11.29
C ALA A 15 -5.00 5.24 -11.94
N ALA A 16 -4.33 6.09 -11.16
CA ALA A 16 -3.61 7.26 -11.67
C ALA A 16 -2.44 6.86 -12.59
N ILE A 17 -1.73 5.76 -12.28
CA ILE A 17 -0.70 5.20 -13.16
C ILE A 17 -1.31 4.73 -14.48
N ASP A 18 -2.44 4.01 -14.44
CA ASP A 18 -3.14 3.49 -15.62
C ASP A 18 -3.69 4.62 -16.52
N ASN A 19 -4.25 5.67 -15.91
CA ASN A 19 -4.75 6.86 -16.61
C ASN A 19 -3.64 7.81 -17.10
N GLY A 20 -2.38 7.60 -16.67
CA GLY A 20 -1.26 8.49 -17.00
C GLY A 20 -1.28 9.84 -16.26
N GLU A 21 -1.95 9.93 -15.12
CA GLU A 21 -2.09 11.14 -14.29
C GLU A 21 -0.84 11.36 -13.41
N GLY A 22 0.28 11.65 -14.05
CA GLY A 22 1.60 11.75 -13.40
C GLY A 22 1.69 12.71 -12.20
N GLU A 23 0.92 13.80 -12.21
CA GLU A 23 0.88 14.77 -11.12
C GLU A 23 0.17 14.20 -9.88
N SER A 24 -0.84 13.35 -10.08
CA SER A 24 -1.57 12.66 -9.01
C SER A 24 -0.74 11.55 -8.38
N ILE A 25 0.09 10.85 -9.16
CA ILE A 25 0.98 9.76 -8.68
C ILE A 25 1.87 10.25 -7.53
N ALA A 26 2.53 11.39 -7.70
CA ALA A 26 3.43 11.93 -6.66
C ALA A 26 2.69 12.29 -5.36
N THR A 27 1.45 12.79 -5.48
CA THR A 27 0.58 13.12 -4.35
C THR A 27 0.18 11.86 -3.59
N HIS A 28 -0.30 10.82 -4.30
CA HIS A 28 -0.66 9.55 -3.69
C HIS A 28 0.54 8.85 -3.02
N LEU A 29 1.72 8.90 -3.64
CA LEU A 29 2.95 8.36 -3.04
C LEU A 29 3.29 9.02 -1.71
N ARG A 30 3.16 10.35 -1.63
CA ARG A 30 3.41 11.08 -0.39
C ARG A 30 2.40 10.70 0.70
N GLN A 31 1.13 10.59 0.35
CA GLN A 31 0.09 10.16 1.30
C GLN A 31 0.31 8.72 1.77
N LEU A 32 0.77 7.82 0.90
CA LEU A 32 1.14 6.46 1.28
C LEU A 32 2.32 6.42 2.26
N ASP A 33 3.33 7.26 2.06
CA ASP A 33 4.45 7.39 2.99
C ASP A 33 3.98 7.91 4.35
N GLU A 34 3.15 8.96 4.38
CA GLU A 34 2.58 9.52 5.62
C GLU A 34 1.72 8.48 6.36
N LEU A 35 0.83 7.78 5.66
CA LEU A 35 0.01 6.69 6.23
C LEU A 35 0.87 5.51 6.72
N GLY A 36 1.93 5.17 5.99
CA GLY A 36 2.88 4.12 6.36
C GLY A 36 3.66 4.46 7.64
N GLN A 37 4.03 5.73 7.81
CA GLN A 37 4.66 6.24 9.03
C GLN A 37 3.67 6.30 10.20
N GLU A 38 2.44 6.75 9.97
CA GLU A 38 1.36 6.78 10.99
C GLU A 38 1.03 5.37 11.49
N LEU A 39 0.96 4.40 10.59
CA LEU A 39 0.73 3.00 10.96
C LEU A 39 1.89 2.42 11.78
N GLY A 40 3.11 2.94 11.67
CA GLY A 40 4.24 2.63 12.55
C GLY A 40 4.45 1.14 12.83
N SER A 41 4.14 0.73 14.07
CA SER A 41 4.24 -0.66 14.58
C SER A 41 2.95 -1.47 14.41
N GLU A 42 1.83 -0.84 14.04
CA GLU A 42 0.58 -1.51 13.69
C GLU A 42 0.60 -2.04 12.26
N ALA A 43 1.44 -1.49 11.38
CA ALA A 43 1.66 -2.02 10.04
C ALA A 43 2.39 -3.39 10.08
N PRO A 44 1.87 -4.41 9.38
CA PRO A 44 2.55 -5.68 9.22
C PRO A 44 3.93 -5.51 8.56
N PRO A 45 4.97 -6.24 9.00
CA PRO A 45 6.32 -6.10 8.45
C PRO A 45 6.41 -6.44 6.95
N MET A 46 5.57 -7.35 6.46
CA MET A 46 5.46 -7.64 5.02
C MET A 46 4.98 -6.43 4.20
N LEU A 47 4.00 -5.68 4.73
CA LEU A 47 3.45 -4.50 4.06
C LEU A 47 4.52 -3.41 3.92
N ARG A 48 5.31 -3.19 4.97
CA ARG A 48 6.46 -2.27 4.94
C ARG A 48 7.48 -2.67 3.89
N HIS A 49 7.79 -3.97 3.81
CA HIS A 49 8.73 -4.49 2.81
C HIS A 49 8.24 -4.27 1.37
N TYR A 50 6.94 -4.41 1.12
CA TYR A 50 6.34 -4.12 -0.18
C TYR A 50 6.41 -2.63 -0.53
N LEU A 51 6.17 -1.73 0.44
CA LEU A 51 6.31 -0.29 0.26
C LEU A 51 7.77 0.09 -0.03
N GLU A 52 8.76 -0.45 0.70
CA GLU A 52 10.18 -0.21 0.46
C GLU A 52 10.63 -0.66 -0.94
N LYS A 53 10.09 -1.78 -1.42
CA LYS A 53 10.36 -2.30 -2.77
C LYS A 53 9.54 -1.62 -3.86
N ARG A 54 8.70 -0.62 -3.52
CA ARG A 54 7.74 0.03 -4.43
C ARG A 54 6.84 -0.99 -5.16
N SER A 55 6.56 -2.11 -4.50
CA SER A 55 5.66 -3.16 -5.01
C SER A 55 4.24 -2.88 -4.55
N TYR A 56 3.65 -1.79 -5.05
CA TYR A 56 2.31 -1.34 -4.65
C TYR A 56 1.23 -2.40 -4.91
N THR A 57 1.33 -3.15 -6.02
CA THR A 57 0.42 -4.26 -6.33
C THR A 57 0.47 -5.36 -5.28
N LYS A 58 1.66 -5.73 -4.80
CA LYS A 58 1.84 -6.72 -3.72
C LYS A 58 1.29 -6.23 -2.38
N ALA A 59 1.48 -4.94 -2.08
CA ALA A 59 0.90 -4.32 -0.89
C ALA A 59 -0.64 -4.39 -0.95
N LEU A 60 -1.21 -4.14 -2.13
CA LEU A 60 -2.65 -4.26 -2.40
C LEU A 60 -3.14 -5.70 -2.22
N ASP A 61 -2.49 -6.67 -2.86
CA ASP A 61 -2.83 -8.09 -2.73
C ASP A 61 -2.78 -8.56 -1.26
N PHE A 62 -1.81 -8.07 -0.49
CA PHE A 62 -1.69 -8.37 0.94
C PHE A 62 -2.85 -7.78 1.75
N LEU A 63 -3.26 -6.55 1.46
CA LEU A 63 -4.40 -5.89 2.12
C LEU A 63 -5.74 -6.50 1.72
N GLU A 64 -5.89 -6.97 0.48
CA GLU A 64 -7.08 -7.68 -0.01
C GLU A 64 -7.16 -9.14 0.47
N GLY A 65 -6.13 -9.64 1.16
CA GLY A 65 -6.03 -11.05 1.56
C GLY A 65 -5.86 -12.01 0.39
N ARG A 66 -5.44 -11.52 -0.77
CA ARG A 66 -5.11 -12.33 -1.97
C ARG A 66 -3.67 -12.85 -1.94
N ASP A 67 -2.80 -12.26 -1.13
CA ASP A 67 -1.45 -12.75 -0.91
C ASP A 67 -1.51 -13.99 0.02
N GLU A 68 -1.43 -15.20 -0.55
CA GLU A 68 -1.37 -16.49 0.18
C GLU A 68 -0.22 -16.56 1.19
N ALA A 69 0.75 -15.64 1.12
CA ALA A 69 1.82 -15.51 2.10
C ALA A 69 1.38 -14.89 3.44
N ALA A 70 0.13 -14.40 3.54
CA ALA A 70 -0.50 -13.97 4.78
C ALA A 70 -1.04 -15.14 5.63
N ALA A 71 -0.72 -16.40 5.30
CA ALA A 71 -0.90 -17.49 6.25
C ALA A 71 0.09 -17.29 7.41
N PRO A 72 -0.36 -16.99 8.65
CA PRO A 72 0.51 -17.12 9.79
C PRO A 72 0.74 -18.63 9.93
N ASN A 73 1.90 -19.11 9.49
CA ASN A 73 2.36 -20.38 10.05
C ASN A 73 2.63 -20.09 11.53
N CYS A 74 1.69 -20.55 12.35
CA CYS A 74 1.68 -20.48 13.81
C CYS A 74 2.98 -20.99 14.43
#